data_AF-A0A7Y3JSJ1-F1
#
_entry.id   AF-A0A7Y3JSJ1-F1
#
_cell.length_a   1.000
_cell.length_b   1.000
_cell.length_c   1.000
_cell.angle_alpha   90.00
_cell.angle_beta   90.00
_cell.angle_gamma   90.00
#
_symmetry.space_group_name_H-M   'P 1'
#
loop_
_entity.id
_entity.type
_entity.pdbx_description
1 polymer ?
#
loop_
_entity_poly.entity_id
_entity_poly.type
_entity_poly.pdbx_seq_one_letter_code
_entity_poly.pdbx_strand_id
1 'polypeptide(L)'
;MSARLARLRSVAADACFVALTLAAWTGQTVLTALGIVPAGFLLATGGDGEVLFSQLENLSHHYLSAAADARAAFDSGAVGIFAGLLTLLALVRLPALVARLRAELVQGHDHE
;
A
#
# COMPACT_ATOMS: atom_id res chain seq x y z
N MET A 1 42.75 7.35 -6.48
CA MET A 1 41.67 8.03 -5.73
C MET A 1 40.32 8.00 -6.48
N SER A 2 40.32 8.04 -7.82
CA SER A 2 39.13 7.96 -8.70
C SER A 2 38.26 6.71 -8.51
N ALA A 3 38.85 5.53 -8.32
CA ALA A 3 38.09 4.27 -8.19
C ALA A 3 37.16 4.21 -6.95
N ARG A 4 37.53 4.89 -5.85
CA ARG A 4 36.70 4.95 -4.64
C ARG A 4 35.48 5.85 -4.84
N LEU A 5 35.65 6.97 -5.53
CA LEU A 5 34.55 7.89 -5.83
C LEU A 5 33.56 7.28 -6.83
N ALA A 6 34.05 6.54 -7.83
CA ALA A 6 33.21 5.78 -8.76
C ALA A 6 32.34 4.75 -8.02
N ARG A 7 32.95 3.96 -7.13
CA ARG A 7 32.24 2.96 -6.30
C ARG A 7 31.23 3.57 -5.32
N LEU A 8 31.56 4.72 -4.71
CA LEU A 8 30.61 5.40 -3.83
C LEU A 8 29.41 5.94 -4.60
N ARG A 9 29.63 6.43 -5.82
CA ARG A 9 28.56 6.90 -6.70
C ARG A 9 27.64 5.76 -7.14
N SER A 10 28.18 4.60 -7.51
CA SER A 10 27.35 3.44 -7.88
C SER A 10 26.54 2.91 -6.70
N VAL A 11 27.16 2.78 -5.52
CA VAL A 11 26.43 2.41 -4.28
C VAL A 11 25.32 3.40 -3.93
N ALA A 12 25.57 4.70 -4.07
CA ALA A 12 24.55 5.73 -3.83
C ALA A 12 23.40 5.65 -4.84
N ALA A 13 23.71 5.35 -6.11
CA ALA A 13 22.70 5.16 -7.15
C ALA A 13 21.84 3.94 -6.87
N ASP A 14 22.43 2.80 -6.51
CA ASP A 14 21.73 1.57 -6.14
C ASP A 14 20.83 1.79 -4.92
N ALA A 15 21.34 2.47 -3.89
CA ALA A 15 20.55 2.79 -2.69
C ALA A 15 19.35 3.69 -3.01
N CYS A 16 19.54 4.70 -3.87
CA CYS A 16 18.47 5.57 -4.33
C CYS A 16 17.41 4.79 -5.13
N PHE A 17 17.86 3.93 -6.05
CA PHE A 17 16.98 3.06 -6.82
C PHE A 17 16.14 2.13 -5.94
N VAL A 18 16.77 1.47 -4.96
CA VAL A 18 16.07 0.62 -3.98
C VAL A 18 15.05 1.44 -3.20
N ALA A 19 15.43 2.61 -2.69
CA ALA A 19 14.54 3.47 -1.91
C ALA A 19 13.30 3.91 -2.72
N LEU A 20 13.50 4.35 -3.97
CA LEU A 20 12.39 4.73 -4.86
C LEU A 20 11.50 3.54 -5.20
N THR A 21 12.08 2.38 -5.46
CA THR A 21 11.33 1.16 -5.77
C THR A 21 10.49 0.71 -4.56
N LEU A 22 11.07 0.74 -3.36
CA LEU A 22 10.35 0.43 -2.11
C LEU A 22 9.24 1.46 -1.84
N ALA A 23 9.50 2.75 -2.06
CA ALA A 23 8.49 3.79 -1.89
C ALA A 23 7.32 3.61 -2.86
N ALA A 24 7.59 3.36 -4.15
CA ALA A 24 6.57 3.10 -5.15
C ALA A 24 5.78 1.82 -4.85
N TRP A 25 6.46 0.75 -4.45
CA TRP A 25 5.81 -0.50 -4.06
C TRP A 25 4.91 -0.33 -2.83
N THR A 26 5.38 0.43 -1.83
CA THR A 26 4.62 0.72 -0.61
C THR A 26 3.39 1.57 -0.94
N GLY A 27 3.58 2.65 -1.69
CA GLY A 27 2.49 3.53 -2.13
C GLY A 27 1.43 2.77 -2.92
N GLN A 28 1.85 1.94 -3.88
CA GLN A 28 0.92 1.11 -4.65
C GLN A 28 0.17 0.11 -3.76
N THR A 29 0.85 -0.50 -2.78
CA THR A 29 0.24 -1.47 -1.86
C THR A 29 -0.80 -0.79 -0.97
N VAL A 30 -0.49 0.38 -0.42
CA VAL A 30 -1.41 1.21 0.38
C VAL A 30 -2.62 1.62 -0.45
N LEU A 31 -2.42 2.15 -1.66
CA LEU A 31 -3.52 2.54 -2.55
C LEU A 31 -4.40 1.35 -2.94
N THR A 32 -3.79 0.19 -3.17
CA THR A 32 -4.55 -1.04 -3.47
C THR A 32 -5.40 -1.44 -2.26
N ALA A 33 -4.84 -1.45 -1.05
CA ALA A 33 -5.57 -1.75 0.18
C ALA A 33 -6.74 -0.76 0.39
N LEU A 34 -6.49 0.54 0.21
CA LEU A 34 -7.52 1.59 0.29
C LEU A 34 -8.60 1.43 -0.76
N GLY A 35 -8.27 0.97 -1.98
CA GLY A 35 -9.22 0.74 -3.06
C GLY A 35 -10.08 -0.51 -2.87
N ILE A 36 -9.55 -1.57 -2.24
CA ILE A 36 -10.29 -2.83 -2.01
C ILE A 36 -11.53 -2.61 -1.15
N VAL A 37 -11.44 -1.76 -0.12
CA VAL A 37 -12.55 -1.52 0.80
C VAL A 37 -13.78 -0.93 0.08
N PRO A 38 -13.73 0.26 -0.55
CA PRO A 38 -14.86 0.81 -1.28
C PRO A 38 -15.23 -0.03 -2.50
N ALA A 39 -14.28 -0.71 -3.15
CA ALA A 39 -14.62 -1.65 -4.23
C ALA A 39 -15.45 -2.83 -3.73
N GLY A 40 -15.16 -3.37 -2.54
CA GLY A 40 -15.95 -4.41 -1.91
C GLY A 40 -17.38 -3.95 -1.59
N PHE A 41 -17.54 -2.73 -1.07
CA PHE A 41 -18.87 -2.14 -0.88
C PHE A 41 -19.61 -1.93 -2.20
N LEU A 42 -18.93 -1.42 -3.23
CA LEU A 42 -19.52 -1.23 -4.55
C LEU A 42 -20.00 -2.55 -5.16
N LEU A 43 -19.22 -3.63 -4.99
CA LEU A 43 -19.65 -4.97 -5.40
C LEU A 43 -20.88 -5.44 -4.60
N ALA A 44 -20.92 -5.17 -3.29
CA ALA A 44 -22.05 -5.51 -2.43
C ALA A 44 -23.33 -4.75 -2.81
N THR A 45 -23.22 -3.55 -3.39
CA THR A 45 -24.35 -2.77 -3.91
C THR A 45 -24.71 -3.10 -5.37
N GLY A 46 -24.15 -4.18 -5.94
CA GLY A 46 -24.42 -4.58 -7.32
C GLY A 46 -23.75 -3.67 -8.37
N GLY A 47 -22.73 -2.90 -7.97
CA GLY A 47 -22.07 -1.92 -8.83
C GLY A 47 -22.75 -0.55 -8.86
N ASP A 48 -23.82 -0.36 -8.09
CA ASP A 48 -24.55 0.90 -8.03
C ASP A 48 -23.87 1.88 -7.06
N GLY A 49 -23.37 2.98 -7.64
CA GLY A 49 -22.72 4.06 -6.91
C GLY A 49 -23.68 4.87 -6.04
N GLU A 50 -24.93 5.07 -6.46
CA GLU A 50 -25.91 5.82 -5.66
C GLU A 50 -26.25 5.07 -4.38
N VAL A 51 -26.46 3.75 -4.49
CA VAL A 51 -26.68 2.88 -3.32
C VAL A 51 -25.45 2.88 -2.41
N LEU A 52 -24.24 2.82 -2.96
CA LEU A 52 -22.99 2.92 -2.18
C LEU A 52 -22.96 4.21 -1.35
N PHE A 53 -23.20 5.37 -1.98
CA PHE A 53 -23.18 6.65 -1.29
C PHE A 53 -24.30 6.77 -0.25
N SER A 54 -25.49 6.22 -0.52
CA SER A 54 -26.58 6.15 0.46
C SER A 54 -26.19 5.32 1.70
N GLN A 55 -25.51 4.18 1.51
CA GLN A 55 -25.02 3.38 2.64
C GLN A 55 -23.91 4.11 3.42
N LEU A 56 -23.03 4.83 2.73
CA LEU A 56 -21.99 5.65 3.38
C LEU A 56 -22.60 6.81 4.17
N GLU A 57 -23.64 7.45 3.66
CA GLU A 57 -24.38 8.49 4.37
C GLU A 57 -25.00 7.92 5.66
N ASN A 58 -25.69 6.78 5.54
CA ASN A 58 -26.29 6.11 6.69
C ASN A 58 -25.24 5.72 7.74
N LEU A 59 -24.11 5.17 7.30
CA LEU A 59 -22.99 4.82 8.18
C LEU A 59 -22.40 6.06 8.86
N SER A 60 -22.21 7.15 8.12
CA SER A 60 -21.68 8.40 8.67
C SER A 60 -22.61 8.99 9.74
N HIS A 61 -23.92 8.92 9.51
CA HIS A 61 -24.92 9.40 10.46
C HIS A 61 -24.91 8.58 11.75
N HIS A 62 -24.83 7.25 11.63
CA HIS A 62 -24.69 6.35 12.78
C HIS A 62 -23.39 6.58 13.54
N TYR A 63 -22.26 6.75 12.84
CA TYR A 63 -20.97 7.00 13.48
C TYR A 63 -20.95 8.34 14.24
N LEU A 64 -21.51 9.40 13.64
CA LEU A 64 -21.57 10.73 14.25
C LEU A 64 -22.54 10.82 15.44
N SER A 65 -23.56 9.95 15.49
CA SER A 65 -24.51 9.86 16.60
C SER A 65 -24.11 8.84 17.68
N ALA A 66 -23.17 7.93 17.37
CA ALA A 66 -22.73 6.89 18.29
C ALA A 66 -22.04 7.44 19.54
N ALA A 67 -22.10 6.68 20.64
CA ALA A 67 -21.32 6.96 21.85
C ALA A 67 -19.80 6.78 21.60
N ALA A 68 -18.96 7.37 22.45
CA ALA A 68 -17.51 7.42 22.24
C ALA A 68 -16.85 6.04 22.23
N ASP A 69 -17.35 5.11 23.04
CA ASP A 69 -16.93 3.70 23.09
C ASP A 69 -17.25 2.96 21.79
N ALA A 70 -18.45 3.14 21.24
CA ALA A 70 -18.86 2.55 19.97
C ALA A 70 -18.04 3.11 18.79
N ARG A 71 -17.70 4.39 18.80
CA ARG A 71 -16.79 5.00 17.80
C ARG A 71 -15.39 4.42 17.89
N ALA A 72 -14.82 4.32 19.10
CA ALA A 72 -13.49 3.76 19.30
C ALA A 72 -13.42 2.29 18.84
N ALA A 73 -14.47 1.51 19.09
CA ALA A 73 -14.58 0.13 18.60
C ALA A 73 -14.63 0.08 17.06
N PHE A 74 -15.40 0.97 16.42
CA PHE A 74 -15.44 1.09 14.97
C PHE A 74 -14.08 1.48 14.37
N ASP A 75 -13.42 2.49 14.94
CA ASP A 75 -12.11 2.95 14.49
C ASP A 75 -11.06 1.85 14.60
N SER A 76 -11.05 1.12 15.72
CA SER A 76 -10.16 -0.04 15.92
C SER A 76 -10.43 -1.15 14.91
N GLY A 77 -11.70 -1.46 14.65
CA GLY A 77 -12.10 -2.44 13.64
C GLY A 77 -11.66 -2.03 12.23
N ALA A 78 -11.88 -0.76 11.86
CA ALA A 78 -11.49 -0.21 10.57
C ALA A 78 -9.96 -0.26 10.36
N VAL A 79 -9.19 0.16 11.37
CA VAL A 79 -7.73 0.05 11.37
C VAL A 79 -7.28 -1.41 11.27
N GLY A 80 -7.95 -2.32 12.00
CA GLY A 80 -7.66 -3.74 11.96
C GLY A 80 -7.86 -4.36 10.57
N ILE A 81 -8.99 -4.06 9.93
CA ILE A 81 -9.29 -4.50 8.56
C ILE A 81 -8.25 -3.94 7.59
N PHE A 82 -7.97 -2.64 7.68
CA PHE A 82 -7.01 -1.99 6.79
C PHE A 82 -5.60 -2.55 6.96
N ALA A 83 -5.13 -2.69 8.20
CA ALA A 83 -3.84 -3.28 8.50
C ALA A 83 -3.75 -4.74 8.01
N GLY A 84 -4.80 -5.53 8.23
CA GLY A 84 -4.89 -6.90 7.73
C GLY A 84 -4.78 -6.99 6.20
N LEU A 85 -5.51 -6.15 5.47
CA LEU A 85 -5.41 -6.07 4.01
C LEU A 85 -4.01 -5.64 3.55
N LEU A 86 -3.42 -4.65 4.21
CA LEU A 86 -2.08 -4.16 3.91
C LEU A 86 -1.03 -5.25 4.11
N THR A 87 -1.09 -5.97 5.24
CA THR A 87 -0.20 -7.09 5.53
C THR A 87 -0.37 -8.21 4.52
N LEU A 88 -1.61 -8.60 4.21
CA LEU A 88 -1.88 -9.66 3.22
C LEU A 88 -1.32 -9.28 1.84
N LEU A 89 -1.63 -8.08 1.36
CA LEU A 89 -1.13 -7.60 0.06
C LEU A 89 0.40 -7.51 0.05
N ALA A 90 1.01 -7.02 1.12
CA ALA A 90 2.44 -6.97 1.27
C ALA A 90 3.04 -8.38 1.15
N LEU A 91 2.53 -9.36 1.91
CA LEU A 91 3.01 -10.75 1.86
C LEU A 91 2.88 -11.37 0.46
N VAL A 92 1.76 -11.12 -0.24
CA VAL A 92 1.54 -11.64 -1.60
C VAL A 92 2.47 -10.98 -2.62
N ARG A 93 2.76 -9.68 -2.48
CA ARG A 93 3.55 -8.91 -3.47
C ARG A 93 5.04 -8.86 -3.19
N LEU A 94 5.47 -9.19 -1.98
CA LEU A 94 6.87 -9.12 -1.55
C LEU A 94 7.81 -10.02 -2.39
N PRO A 95 7.45 -11.28 -2.76
CA PRO A 95 8.34 -12.12 -3.55
C PRO A 95 8.69 -11.51 -4.90
N ALA A 96 7.69 -10.93 -5.58
CA ALA A 96 7.87 -10.28 -6.87
C ALA A 96 8.77 -9.04 -6.75
N LEU A 97 8.64 -8.26 -5.67
CA LEU A 97 9.51 -7.12 -5.39
C LEU A 97 10.96 -7.57 -5.20
N VAL A 98 11.19 -8.61 -4.41
CA VAL A 98 12.53 -9.14 -4.13
C VAL A 98 13.17 -9.68 -5.41
N ALA A 99 12.42 -10.41 -6.23
CA ALA A 99 12.89 -10.92 -7.52
C ALA A 99 13.29 -9.77 -8.47
N ARG A 100 12.46 -8.72 -8.54
CA ARG A 100 12.73 -7.54 -9.35
C ARG A 100 13.99 -6.79 -8.91
N LEU A 101 14.11 -6.50 -7.61
CA LEU A 101 15.28 -5.82 -7.06
C LEU A 101 16.57 -6.61 -7.32
N ARG A 102 16.54 -7.93 -7.16
CA ARG A 102 17.70 -8.79 -7.48
C ARG A 102 18.08 -8.73 -8.95
N ALA A 103 17.12 -8.78 -9.86
CA ALA A 103 17.38 -8.73 -11.30
C ALA A 103 18.00 -7.39 -11.71
N GLU A 104 17.43 -6.27 -11.27
CA GLU A 104 17.89 -4.93 -11.65
C GLU A 104 19.26 -4.58 -11.03
N LEU A 105 19.53 -5.00 -9.78
CA LEU A 105 20.83 -4.76 -9.13
C LEU A 105 21.98 -5.61 -9.71
N VAL A 106 21.69 -6.81 -10.23
CA VAL A 106 22.69 -7.63 -10.94
C VAL A 106 22.98 -7.02 -12.32
N GLN A 107 21.95 -6.63 -13.07
CA GLN A 107 22.12 -5.99 -14.38
C GLN A 107 22.88 -4.66 -14.29
N GLY A 108 22.67 -3.88 -13.22
CA GLY A 108 23.41 -2.64 -12.98
C GLY A 108 24.92 -2.84 -12.85
N HIS A 109 25.37 -4.01 -12.38
CA HIS A 109 26.79 -4.35 -12.24
C HIS A 109 27.44 -4.84 -13.54
N ASP A 110 26.68 -5.43 -14.47
CA ASP A 110 27.21 -5.98 -15.73
C ASP A 110 27.50 -4.90 -16.80
N HIS A 111 27.05 -3.67 -16.55
CA HIS A 111 27.20 -2.51 -17.45
C HIS A 111 28.26 -1.48 -16.99
N GLU A 112 28.93 -1.71 -15.84
CA GLU A 112 30.07 -0.91 -15.34
C GLU A 112 31.43 -1.56 -15.65
#